data_AF-A0A4V6DXD6-F1
#
_entry.id   AF-A0A4V6DXD6-F1
#
_cell.length_a   1.000
_cell.length_b   1.000
_cell.length_c   1.000
_cell.angle_alpha   90.00
_cell.angle_beta   90.00
_cell.angle_gamma   90.00
#
_symmetry.space_group_name_H-M   'P 1'
#
loop_
_entity.id
_entity.type
_entity.pdbx_description
1 polymer ?
#
loop_
_entity_poly.entity_id
_entity_poly.type
_entity_poly.pdbx_seq_one_letter_code
_entity_poly.pdbx_strand_id
1 'polypeptide(L)'
;MASKMTDRLMALDPPGFKAATQHPWLRLIGQSKLPADAQLQWLQQDRIYALSYVAFIGNLLAKVQLPITTDREQSLEWRISDMLIEALVNIRRELAMFEDILRRHFDWGQNVQEDTVQANTTTRIYQQLFGAATAPNAPLSVGMAALWGTERCYLEAWRFAKQQNATSAGQYASDDVVRQILIPNWTSTEFESFVNDIGNLLNELTERSAATDEEKVRCDEMWRQVLWCEERFWPEVDLVDGA
;
A
#
# COMPACT_ATOMS: atom_id res chain seq x y z
N MET A 1 -15.27 7.88 25.57
CA MET A 1 -14.86 8.28 24.22
C MET A 1 -15.10 7.11 23.29
N ALA A 2 -15.67 7.33 22.11
CA ALA A 2 -15.72 6.28 21.10
C ALA A 2 -14.28 5.87 20.72
N SER A 3 -14.02 4.58 20.57
CA SER A 3 -12.72 4.09 20.07
C SER A 3 -12.60 4.49 18.61
N LYS A 4 -11.47 5.10 18.22
CA LYS A 4 -11.18 5.42 16.83
C LYS A 4 -11.18 4.16 15.97
N MET A 5 -11.60 4.28 14.71
CA MET A 5 -11.65 3.15 13.78
C MET A 5 -10.25 2.55 13.58
N THR A 6 -9.25 3.39 13.32
CA THR A 6 -7.85 2.96 13.16
C THR A 6 -7.32 2.17 14.36
N ASP A 7 -7.61 2.61 15.59
CA ASP A 7 -7.24 1.87 16.82
C ASP A 7 -7.91 0.49 16.88
N ARG A 8 -9.19 0.42 16.48
CA ARG A 8 -9.93 -0.85 16.39
C ARG A 8 -9.28 -1.79 15.38
N LEU A 9 -8.95 -1.31 14.18
CA LEU A 9 -8.33 -2.12 13.13
C LEU A 9 -6.97 -2.64 13.59
N MET A 10 -6.11 -1.79 14.17
CA MET A 10 -4.80 -2.20 14.69
C MET A 10 -4.90 -3.26 15.81
N ALA A 11 -5.94 -3.20 16.65
CA ALA A 11 -6.16 -4.17 17.71
C ALA A 11 -6.73 -5.52 17.22
N LEU A 12 -7.24 -5.58 15.99
CA LEU A 12 -8.01 -6.72 15.50
C LEU A 12 -7.16 -7.97 15.22
N ASP A 13 -5.98 -7.79 14.63
CA ASP A 13 -5.07 -8.87 14.28
C ASP A 13 -3.59 -8.41 14.32
N PRO A 14 -3.03 -8.15 15.51
CA PRO A 14 -1.61 -7.79 15.64
C PRO A 14 -0.64 -8.85 15.07
N PRO A 15 -0.88 -10.18 15.21
CA PRO A 15 -0.05 -11.20 14.57
C PRO A 15 -0.09 -11.12 13.04
N GLY A 16 -1.26 -10.96 12.44
CA GLY A 16 -1.41 -10.80 10.99
C GLY A 16 -0.73 -9.54 10.47
N PHE A 17 -0.86 -8.41 11.18
CA PHE A 17 -0.15 -7.18 10.85
C PHE A 17 1.37 -7.36 10.88
N LYS A 18 1.89 -8.09 11.88
CA LYS A 18 3.32 -8.41 11.95
C LYS A 18 3.75 -9.30 10.77
N ALA A 19 2.97 -10.31 10.41
CA ALA A 19 3.28 -11.19 9.27
C ALA A 19 3.30 -10.42 7.94
N ALA A 20 2.31 -9.55 7.73
CA ALA A 20 2.21 -8.68 6.56
C ALA A 20 3.38 -7.71 6.39
N THR A 21 4.00 -7.27 7.49
CA THR A 21 4.97 -6.16 7.50
C THR A 21 6.39 -6.56 7.86
N GLN A 22 6.60 -7.80 8.32
CA GLN A 22 7.93 -8.32 8.72
C GLN A 22 8.29 -9.60 7.97
N HIS A 23 8.01 -9.61 6.67
CA HIS A 23 8.26 -10.74 5.78
C HIS A 23 9.77 -11.03 5.60
N PRO A 24 10.20 -12.31 5.43
CA PRO A 24 11.60 -12.64 5.14
C PRO A 24 12.17 -11.91 3.92
N TRP A 25 11.36 -11.68 2.88
CA TRP A 25 11.75 -10.90 1.71
C TRP A 25 12.17 -9.47 2.10
N LEU A 26 11.37 -8.78 2.93
CA LEU A 26 11.68 -7.44 3.45
C LEU A 26 12.95 -7.43 4.31
N ARG A 27 13.22 -8.53 5.00
CA ARG A 27 14.48 -8.68 5.73
C ARG A 27 15.68 -8.74 4.79
N LEU A 28 15.61 -9.59 3.77
CA LEU A 28 16.70 -9.79 2.82
C LEU A 28 16.94 -8.57 1.94
N ILE A 29 15.88 -7.85 1.54
CA ILE A 29 16.03 -6.62 0.75
C ILE A 29 16.74 -5.53 1.56
N GLY A 30 16.38 -5.35 2.83
CA GLY A 30 17.05 -4.39 3.73
C GLY A 30 18.51 -4.75 4.02
N GLN A 31 18.86 -6.03 3.96
CA GLN A 31 20.25 -6.50 4.11
C GLN A 31 21.06 -6.49 2.79
N SER A 32 20.46 -6.07 1.67
CA SER A 32 21.06 -6.20 0.33
C SER A 32 21.48 -7.63 -0.02
N LYS A 33 20.65 -8.62 0.36
CA LYS A 33 20.88 -10.05 0.13
C LYS A 33 19.91 -10.68 -0.88
N LEU A 34 19.00 -9.92 -1.47
CA LEU A 34 18.11 -10.42 -2.52
C LEU A 34 18.79 -10.45 -3.89
N PRO A 35 18.71 -11.56 -4.64
CA PRO A 35 19.10 -11.62 -6.04
C PRO A 35 18.30 -10.63 -6.92
N ALA A 36 18.89 -10.21 -8.04
CA ALA A 36 18.26 -9.28 -8.98
C ALA A 36 16.90 -9.78 -9.50
N ASP A 37 16.79 -11.08 -9.83
CA ASP A 37 15.55 -11.68 -10.33
C ASP A 37 14.40 -11.60 -9.30
N ALA A 38 14.71 -11.76 -8.00
CA ALA A 38 13.72 -11.66 -6.93
C ALA A 38 13.24 -10.20 -6.73
N GLN A 39 14.12 -9.22 -6.96
CA GLN A 39 13.76 -7.81 -6.95
C GLN A 39 12.90 -7.46 -8.17
N LEU A 40 13.28 -7.96 -9.36
CA LEU A 40 12.51 -7.79 -10.60
C LEU A 40 11.09 -8.37 -10.48
N GLN A 41 10.96 -9.58 -9.94
CA GLN A 41 9.67 -10.24 -9.76
C GLN A 41 8.72 -9.41 -8.90
N TRP A 42 9.21 -8.86 -7.77
CA TRP A 42 8.42 -7.96 -6.94
C TRP A 42 8.08 -6.66 -7.69
N LEU A 43 9.08 -5.99 -8.28
CA LEU A 43 8.93 -4.70 -8.96
C LEU A 43 7.89 -4.75 -10.08
N GLN A 44 7.87 -5.83 -10.86
CA GLN A 44 6.88 -6.05 -11.92
C GLN A 44 5.46 -6.19 -11.37
N GLN A 45 5.28 -6.92 -10.27
CA GLN A 45 3.96 -7.12 -9.67
C GLN A 45 3.47 -5.88 -8.91
N ASP A 46 4.35 -5.19 -8.21
CA ASP A 46 4.07 -3.94 -7.52
C ASP A 46 3.69 -2.82 -8.50
N ARG A 47 4.30 -2.78 -9.68
CA ARG A 47 3.85 -1.92 -10.78
C ARG A 47 2.41 -2.23 -11.23
N ILE A 48 2.03 -3.50 -11.36
CA ILE A 48 0.66 -3.89 -11.75
C ILE A 48 -0.34 -3.57 -10.63
N TYR A 49 0.06 -3.75 -9.38
CA TYR A 49 -0.68 -3.28 -8.21
C TYR A 49 -0.92 -1.77 -8.28
N ALA A 50 0.13 -0.97 -8.51
CA ALA A 50 0.04 0.48 -8.62
C ALA A 50 -0.86 0.95 -9.78
N LEU A 51 -0.83 0.26 -10.92
CA LEU A 51 -1.77 0.51 -12.02
C LEU A 51 -3.23 0.27 -11.59
N SER A 52 -3.46 -0.75 -10.78
CA SER A 52 -4.79 -1.10 -10.26
C SER A 52 -5.26 -0.11 -9.18
N TYR A 53 -4.33 0.39 -8.40
CA TYR A 53 -4.55 1.43 -7.39
C TYR A 53 -5.09 2.72 -8.01
N VAL A 54 -4.67 3.10 -9.23
CA VAL A 54 -5.23 4.26 -9.95
C VAL A 54 -6.75 4.12 -10.13
N ALA A 55 -7.22 2.96 -10.59
CA ALA A 55 -8.65 2.71 -10.77
C ALA A 55 -9.40 2.65 -9.43
N PHE A 56 -8.78 2.04 -8.41
CA PHE A 56 -9.30 2.00 -7.04
C PHE A 56 -9.59 3.40 -6.49
N ILE A 57 -8.60 4.29 -6.51
CA ILE A 57 -8.77 5.66 -6.00
C ILE A 57 -9.76 6.46 -6.85
N GLY A 58 -9.73 6.31 -8.18
CA GLY A 58 -10.73 6.93 -9.05
C GLY A 58 -12.16 6.54 -8.70
N ASN A 59 -12.39 5.26 -8.40
CA ASN A 59 -13.70 4.77 -7.98
C ASN A 59 -14.08 5.23 -6.56
N LEU A 60 -13.12 5.35 -5.63
CA LEU A 60 -13.39 5.96 -4.32
C LEU A 60 -13.78 7.43 -4.46
N LEU A 61 -13.05 8.19 -5.27
CA LEU A 61 -13.31 9.59 -5.51
C LEU A 61 -14.72 9.80 -6.09
N ALA A 62 -15.14 8.93 -7.01
CA ALA A 62 -16.49 8.96 -7.59
C ALA A 62 -17.61 8.73 -6.55
N LYS A 63 -17.32 8.13 -5.40
CA LYS A 63 -18.30 7.92 -4.31
C LYS A 63 -18.45 9.15 -3.41
N VAL A 64 -17.49 10.07 -3.43
CA VAL A 64 -17.52 11.27 -2.58
C VAL A 64 -18.54 12.27 -3.12
N GLN A 65 -19.52 12.63 -2.30
CA GLN A 65 -20.56 13.60 -2.66
C GLN A 65 -20.18 14.99 -2.12
N LEU A 66 -19.68 15.86 -2.99
CA LEU A 66 -19.26 17.20 -2.58
C LEU A 66 -20.48 18.09 -2.23
N PRO A 67 -20.47 18.76 -1.06
CA PRO A 67 -21.51 19.71 -0.71
C PRO A 67 -21.57 20.90 -1.67
N ILE A 68 -22.79 21.36 -1.97
CA ILE A 68 -23.03 22.60 -2.75
C ILE A 68 -23.05 23.87 -1.87
N THR A 69 -22.69 23.75 -0.59
CA THR A 69 -22.70 24.86 0.37
C THR A 69 -21.53 25.80 0.15
N THR A 70 -21.63 27.02 0.71
CA THR A 70 -20.59 28.05 0.58
C THR A 70 -19.32 27.74 1.37
N ASP A 71 -19.42 26.90 2.39
CA ASP A 71 -18.34 26.43 3.26
C ASP A 71 -17.83 25.03 2.88
N ARG A 72 -18.16 24.54 1.68
CA ARG A 72 -17.83 23.18 1.22
C ARG A 72 -16.35 22.80 1.39
N GLU A 73 -15.42 23.74 1.29
CA GLU A 73 -13.97 23.50 1.43
C GLU A 73 -13.58 23.02 2.84
N GLN A 74 -14.43 23.28 3.85
CA GLN A 74 -14.24 22.82 5.23
C GLN A 74 -14.91 21.45 5.48
N SER A 75 -15.70 20.96 4.53
CA SER A 75 -16.41 19.69 4.67
C SER A 75 -15.43 18.51 4.74
N LEU A 76 -15.90 17.39 5.29
CA LEU A 76 -15.08 16.17 5.32
C LEU A 76 -14.96 15.59 3.92
N GLU A 77 -16.02 15.68 3.14
CA GLU A 77 -16.12 15.22 1.77
C GLU A 77 -15.10 15.93 0.88
N TRP A 78 -14.93 17.25 1.03
CA TRP A 78 -13.91 18.00 0.32
C TRP A 78 -12.49 17.56 0.70
N ARG A 79 -12.20 17.45 2.00
CA ARG A 79 -10.89 16.98 2.49
C ARG A 79 -10.57 15.55 2.05
N ILE A 80 -11.55 14.64 2.04
CA ILE A 80 -11.39 13.30 1.49
C ILE A 80 -11.11 13.38 -0.01
N SER A 81 -11.81 14.24 -0.77
CA SER A 81 -11.57 14.37 -2.20
C SER A 81 -10.15 14.87 -2.50
N ASP A 82 -9.65 15.85 -1.74
CA ASP A 82 -8.28 16.36 -1.86
C ASP A 82 -7.26 15.25 -1.56
N MET A 83 -7.47 14.47 -0.49
CA MET A 83 -6.63 13.32 -0.12
C MET A 83 -6.58 12.25 -1.24
N LEU A 84 -7.72 11.92 -1.84
CA LEU A 84 -7.78 10.94 -2.93
C LEU A 84 -7.12 11.47 -4.21
N ILE A 85 -7.22 12.77 -4.49
CA ILE A 85 -6.50 13.40 -5.62
C ILE A 85 -4.99 13.36 -5.36
N GLU A 86 -4.55 13.64 -4.14
CA GLU A 86 -3.15 13.53 -3.74
C GLU A 86 -2.63 12.10 -3.89
N ALA A 87 -3.40 11.10 -3.46
CA ALA A 87 -3.08 9.68 -3.65
C ALA A 87 -2.87 9.33 -5.13
N LEU A 88 -3.71 9.85 -6.03
CA LEU A 88 -3.55 9.67 -7.49
C LEU A 88 -2.27 10.33 -8.02
N VAL A 89 -1.91 11.51 -7.50
CA VAL A 89 -0.66 12.18 -7.87
C VAL A 89 0.53 11.37 -7.37
N ASN A 90 0.49 10.87 -6.13
CA ASN A 90 1.53 10.05 -5.52
C ASN A 90 1.79 8.78 -6.31
N ILE A 91 0.76 7.96 -6.53
CA ILE A 91 0.92 6.68 -7.23
C ILE A 91 1.39 6.85 -8.68
N ARG A 92 1.05 7.97 -9.35
CA ARG A 92 1.55 8.28 -10.69
C ARG A 92 3.04 8.60 -10.70
N ARG A 93 3.55 9.26 -9.65
CA ARG A 93 5.00 9.48 -9.46
C ARG A 93 5.72 8.15 -9.21
N GLU A 94 5.13 7.29 -8.40
CA GLU A 94 5.68 5.95 -8.11
C GLU A 94 5.71 5.06 -9.35
N LEU A 95 4.67 5.07 -10.19
CA LEU A 95 4.68 4.37 -11.47
C LEU A 95 5.82 4.83 -12.38
N ALA A 96 6.06 6.14 -12.46
CA ALA A 96 7.17 6.68 -13.24
C ALA A 96 8.52 6.25 -12.65
N MET A 97 8.65 6.24 -11.31
CA MET A 97 9.82 5.73 -10.60
C MET A 97 10.06 4.25 -10.90
N PHE A 98 9.04 3.40 -10.81
CA PHE A 98 9.16 1.97 -11.12
C PHE A 98 9.64 1.72 -12.54
N GLU A 99 9.05 2.41 -13.52
CA GLU A 99 9.45 2.26 -14.91
C GLU A 99 10.86 2.79 -15.18
N ASP A 100 11.30 3.84 -14.48
CA ASP A 100 12.69 4.30 -14.56
C ASP A 100 13.67 3.27 -14.02
N ILE A 101 13.36 2.64 -12.88
CA ILE A 101 14.16 1.54 -12.31
C ILE A 101 14.22 0.36 -13.30
N LEU A 102 13.07 -0.05 -13.84
CA LEU A 102 12.97 -1.12 -14.82
C LEU A 102 13.83 -0.85 -16.07
N ARG A 103 13.80 0.36 -16.62
CA ARG A 103 14.62 0.73 -17.80
C ARG A 103 16.11 0.73 -17.51
N ARG A 104 16.53 1.20 -16.33
CA ARG A 104 17.94 1.40 -16.01
C ARG A 104 18.65 0.12 -15.56
N HIS A 105 17.93 -0.77 -14.88
CA HIS A 105 18.53 -1.92 -14.21
C HIS A 105 18.06 -3.28 -14.76
N PHE A 106 17.02 -3.32 -15.60
CA PHE A 106 16.41 -4.56 -16.07
C PHE A 106 16.06 -4.57 -17.57
N ASP A 107 16.69 -3.71 -18.37
CA ASP A 107 16.53 -3.63 -19.84
C ASP A 107 15.08 -3.52 -20.33
N TRP A 108 14.17 -3.02 -19.49
CA TRP A 108 12.75 -2.91 -19.82
C TRP A 108 12.48 -1.90 -20.94
N GLY A 109 11.56 -2.25 -21.84
CA GLY A 109 11.16 -1.44 -22.99
C GLY A 109 11.87 -1.81 -24.30
N GLN A 110 12.78 -2.79 -24.28
CA GLN A 110 13.44 -3.30 -25.49
C GLN A 110 12.57 -4.31 -26.24
N ASN A 111 11.72 -5.07 -25.53
CA ASN A 111 10.84 -6.07 -26.12
C ASN A 111 9.47 -6.05 -25.44
N VAL A 112 8.52 -5.35 -26.05
CA VAL A 112 7.14 -5.16 -25.55
C VAL A 112 6.47 -6.48 -25.15
N GLN A 113 6.76 -7.58 -25.84
CA GLN A 113 6.10 -8.85 -25.60
C GLN A 113 6.64 -9.56 -24.35
N GLU A 114 7.94 -9.46 -24.08
CA GLU A 114 8.60 -9.95 -22.86
C GLU A 114 8.29 -9.04 -21.66
N ASP A 115 8.13 -7.74 -21.91
CA ASP A 115 7.84 -6.72 -20.90
C ASP A 115 6.37 -6.70 -20.44
N THR A 116 5.47 -7.41 -21.14
CA THR A 116 4.04 -7.49 -20.81
C THR A 116 3.78 -8.57 -19.75
N VAL A 117 4.15 -8.26 -18.51
CA VAL A 117 3.94 -9.13 -17.35
C VAL A 117 2.45 -9.16 -16.98
N GLN A 118 1.92 -10.35 -16.71
CA GLN A 118 0.56 -10.52 -16.21
C GLN A 118 0.53 -10.49 -14.68
N ALA A 119 -0.60 -10.03 -14.13
CA ALA A 119 -0.85 -10.09 -12.69
C ALA A 119 -0.74 -11.55 -12.23
N ASN A 120 0.03 -11.79 -11.17
CA ASN A 120 0.06 -13.10 -10.52
C ASN A 120 -1.23 -13.31 -9.69
N THR A 121 -1.35 -14.44 -9.02
CA THR A 121 -2.55 -14.77 -8.23
C THR A 121 -2.79 -13.77 -7.10
N THR A 122 -1.76 -13.40 -6.33
CA THR A 122 -1.91 -12.43 -5.24
C THR A 122 -2.31 -11.05 -5.77
N THR A 123 -1.64 -10.55 -6.82
CA THR A 123 -1.96 -9.26 -7.44
C THR A 123 -3.40 -9.22 -7.96
N ARG A 124 -3.91 -10.33 -8.54
CA ARG A 124 -5.31 -10.44 -8.94
C ARG A 124 -6.27 -10.41 -7.75
N ILE A 125 -5.91 -11.03 -6.63
CA ILE A 125 -6.72 -10.97 -5.41
C ILE A 125 -6.73 -9.54 -4.86
N TYR A 126 -5.61 -8.82 -4.94
CA TYR A 126 -5.55 -7.41 -4.57
C TYR A 126 -6.45 -6.53 -5.45
N GLN A 127 -6.48 -6.78 -6.76
CA GLN A 127 -7.40 -6.12 -7.69
C GLN A 127 -8.87 -6.37 -7.33
N GLN A 128 -9.20 -7.60 -6.91
CA GLN A 128 -10.54 -7.94 -6.44
C GLN A 128 -10.88 -7.25 -5.12
N LEU A 129 -9.92 -7.15 -4.19
CA LEU A 129 -10.06 -6.41 -2.94
C LEU A 129 -10.42 -4.94 -3.21
N PHE A 130 -9.70 -4.28 -4.14
CA PHE A 130 -10.02 -2.92 -4.57
C PHE A 130 -11.40 -2.80 -5.22
N GLY A 131 -11.80 -3.78 -6.03
CA GLY A 131 -13.14 -3.83 -6.59
C GLY A 131 -14.23 -3.97 -5.52
N ALA A 132 -14.01 -4.81 -4.51
CA ALA A 132 -14.93 -4.99 -3.39
C ALA A 132 -15.02 -3.73 -2.50
N ALA A 133 -13.88 -3.09 -2.22
CA ALA A 133 -13.79 -1.86 -1.43
C ALA A 133 -14.49 -0.67 -2.09
N THR A 134 -14.62 -0.67 -3.42
CA THR A 134 -15.26 0.40 -4.21
C THR A 134 -16.65 0.04 -4.73
N ALA A 135 -17.16 -1.15 -4.43
CA ALA A 135 -18.45 -1.62 -4.91
C ALA A 135 -19.59 -0.62 -4.58
N PRO A 136 -20.67 -0.54 -5.39
CA PRO A 136 -21.77 0.40 -5.14
C PRO A 136 -22.39 0.28 -3.75
N ASN A 137 -22.48 -0.95 -3.22
CA ASN A 137 -23.01 -1.24 -1.88
C ASN A 137 -21.93 -1.19 -0.77
N ALA A 138 -20.68 -0.84 -1.08
CA ALA A 138 -19.63 -0.60 -0.10
C ALA A 138 -19.72 0.83 0.44
N PRO A 139 -19.84 1.04 1.77
CA PRO A 139 -19.69 2.34 2.39
C PRO A 139 -18.32 2.95 2.07
N LEU A 140 -18.25 4.27 2.02
CA LEU A 140 -16.99 4.98 1.79
C LEU A 140 -15.93 4.63 2.85
N SER A 141 -16.35 4.38 4.10
CA SER A 141 -15.47 3.97 5.21
C SER A 141 -14.73 2.67 4.93
N VAL A 142 -15.37 1.69 4.28
CA VAL A 142 -14.74 0.42 3.90
C VAL A 142 -13.64 0.66 2.86
N GLY A 143 -13.92 1.53 1.90
CA GLY A 143 -12.94 1.99 0.92
C GLY A 143 -11.76 2.72 1.54
N MET A 144 -12.04 3.65 2.46
CA MET A 144 -11.02 4.38 3.22
C MET A 144 -10.22 3.46 4.15
N ALA A 145 -10.84 2.41 4.71
CA ALA A 145 -10.16 1.39 5.51
C ALA A 145 -9.23 0.53 4.67
N ALA A 146 -9.62 0.18 3.42
CA ALA A 146 -8.75 -0.48 2.48
C ALA A 146 -7.52 0.41 2.15
N LEU A 147 -7.76 1.66 1.75
CA LEU A 147 -6.71 2.64 1.46
C LEU A 147 -5.77 2.84 2.65
N TRP A 148 -6.29 3.18 3.82
CA TRP A 148 -5.46 3.36 5.01
C TRP A 148 -4.68 2.08 5.34
N GLY A 149 -5.34 0.93 5.23
CA GLY A 149 -4.73 -0.35 5.58
C GLY A 149 -3.54 -0.69 4.69
N THR A 150 -3.68 -0.53 3.37
CA THR A 150 -2.60 -0.79 2.41
C THR A 150 -1.42 0.13 2.68
N GLU A 151 -1.66 1.44 2.81
CA GLU A 151 -0.58 2.42 3.06
C GLU A 151 0.10 2.20 4.42
N ARG A 152 -0.68 1.83 5.45
CA ARG A 152 -0.15 1.56 6.79
C ARG A 152 0.74 0.33 6.82
N CYS A 153 0.37 -0.73 6.11
CA CYS A 153 1.18 -1.93 5.95
C CYS A 153 2.46 -1.61 5.18
N TYR A 154 2.36 -0.87 4.08
CA TYR A 154 3.51 -0.53 3.25
C TYR A 154 4.53 0.35 4.00
N LEU A 155 4.07 1.36 4.74
CA LEU A 155 4.91 2.18 5.62
C LEU A 155 5.66 1.33 6.65
N GLU A 156 4.97 0.39 7.31
CA GLU A 156 5.60 -0.48 8.31
C GLU A 156 6.59 -1.46 7.69
N ALA A 157 6.25 -2.03 6.53
CA ALA A 157 7.10 -2.96 5.79
C ALA A 157 8.44 -2.31 5.42
N TRP A 158 8.41 -1.10 4.86
CA TRP A 158 9.62 -0.39 4.49
C TRP A 158 10.40 0.16 5.69
N ARG A 159 9.72 0.50 6.79
CA ARG A 159 10.39 0.79 8.08
C ARG A 159 11.12 -0.43 8.60
N PHE A 160 10.51 -1.60 8.56
CA PHE A 160 11.15 -2.85 8.96
C PHE A 160 12.37 -3.15 8.09
N ALA A 161 12.25 -3.04 6.76
CA ALA A 161 13.38 -3.20 5.84
C ALA A 161 14.53 -2.22 6.14
N LYS A 162 14.20 -0.94 6.39
CA LYS A 162 15.17 0.10 6.79
C LYS A 162 15.91 -0.25 8.07
N GLN A 163 15.25 -0.87 9.05
CA GLN A 163 15.88 -1.30 10.31
C GLN A 163 16.88 -2.45 10.11
N GLN A 164 16.75 -3.23 9.03
CA GLN A 164 17.70 -4.31 8.74
C GLN A 164 19.03 -3.82 8.15
N ASN A 165 19.19 -2.51 7.93
CA ASN A 165 20.39 -1.90 7.35
C ASN A 165 21.67 -1.99 8.21
N ALA A 166 21.66 -2.70 9.34
CA ALA A 166 22.80 -2.75 10.26
C ALA A 166 23.34 -4.18 10.39
N THR A 167 24.42 -4.51 9.66
CA THR A 167 25.66 -5.17 10.18
C THR A 167 26.60 -5.75 9.13
N SER A 168 26.23 -5.85 7.84
CA SER A 168 27.16 -6.33 6.81
C SER A 168 26.80 -5.70 5.48
N ALA A 169 27.77 -5.12 4.76
CA ALA A 169 27.59 -4.78 3.37
C ALA A 169 27.23 -6.08 2.62
N GLY A 170 25.95 -6.25 2.28
CA GLY A 170 25.46 -7.42 1.57
C GLY A 170 26.16 -7.57 0.22
N GLN A 171 26.19 -8.80 -0.29
CA GLN A 171 26.88 -9.17 -1.53
C GLN A 171 26.42 -8.35 -2.76
N TYR A 172 25.23 -7.75 -2.72
CA TYR A 172 24.62 -7.00 -3.82
C TYR A 172 24.56 -5.48 -3.56
N ALA A 173 25.44 -4.92 -2.71
CA ALA A 173 25.40 -3.52 -2.30
C ALA A 173 25.81 -2.49 -3.37
N SER A 174 26.25 -2.90 -4.57
CA SER A 174 26.90 -1.99 -5.53
C SER A 174 25.96 -1.13 -6.38
N ASP A 175 24.65 -1.42 -6.40
CA ASP A 175 23.65 -0.69 -7.21
C ASP A 175 22.36 -0.47 -6.41
N ASP A 176 22.49 0.32 -5.34
CA ASP A 176 21.55 0.30 -4.21
C ASP A 176 20.28 1.17 -4.43
N VAL A 177 19.57 0.91 -5.53
CA VAL A 177 18.23 1.48 -5.83
C VAL A 177 17.30 1.33 -4.63
N VAL A 178 17.40 0.20 -3.93
CA VAL A 178 16.64 -0.07 -2.72
C VAL A 178 16.89 1.00 -1.65
N ARG A 179 18.13 1.25 -1.25
CA ARG A 179 18.44 2.24 -0.21
C ARG A 179 18.35 3.69 -0.67
N GLN A 180 18.60 3.95 -1.95
CA GLN A 180 18.64 5.32 -2.47
C GLN A 180 17.26 5.83 -2.91
N ILE A 181 16.38 4.93 -3.34
CA ILE A 181 15.10 5.29 -3.97
C ILE A 181 13.93 4.67 -3.19
N LEU A 182 13.89 3.35 -3.08
CA LEU A 182 12.70 2.65 -2.55
C LEU A 182 12.48 2.91 -1.05
N ILE A 183 13.47 2.63 -0.19
CA ILE A 183 13.37 2.84 1.26
C ILE A 183 13.06 4.32 1.58
N PRO A 184 13.75 5.32 1.00
CA PRO A 184 13.43 6.72 1.28
C PRO A 184 12.02 7.12 0.85
N ASN A 185 11.49 6.61 -0.28
CA ASN A 185 10.16 6.96 -0.77
C ASN A 185 9.07 6.65 0.28
N TRP A 186 9.03 5.39 0.75
CA TRP A 186 7.98 4.92 1.67
C TRP A 186 8.36 4.97 3.16
N THR A 187 9.52 5.54 3.51
CA THR A 187 9.86 5.87 4.91
C THR A 187 10.08 7.37 5.12
N SER A 188 9.68 8.18 4.14
CA SER A 188 9.70 9.64 4.20
C SER A 188 8.70 10.17 5.22
N THR A 189 8.97 11.36 5.73
CA THR A 189 8.05 12.09 6.61
C THR A 189 6.75 12.45 5.90
N GLU A 190 6.83 12.72 4.60
CA GLU A 190 5.73 13.04 3.71
C GLU A 190 4.79 11.85 3.57
N PHE A 191 5.33 10.65 3.30
CA PHE A 191 4.53 9.44 3.19
C PHE A 191 3.90 9.06 4.54
N GLU A 192 4.63 9.20 5.65
CA GLU A 192 4.05 8.99 6.98
C GLU A 192 2.90 9.97 7.28
N SER A 193 3.05 11.26 6.95
CA SER A 193 1.97 12.24 7.11
C SER A 193 0.75 11.82 6.31
N PHE A 194 0.94 11.46 5.04
CA PHE A 194 -0.11 10.99 4.16
C PHE A 194 -0.88 9.79 4.76
N VAL A 195 -0.17 8.76 5.26
CA VAL A 195 -0.81 7.60 5.92
C VAL A 195 -1.60 8.02 7.16
N ASN A 196 -1.05 8.91 7.98
CA ASN A 196 -1.72 9.41 9.19
C ASN A 196 -2.97 10.23 8.85
N ASP A 197 -2.91 11.04 7.79
CA ASP A 197 -4.00 11.89 7.34
C ASP A 197 -5.17 11.06 6.78
N ILE A 198 -4.90 9.98 6.03
CA ILE A 198 -5.93 9.01 5.64
C ILE A 198 -6.60 8.43 6.90
N GLY A 199 -5.80 8.03 7.89
CA GLY A 199 -6.31 7.47 9.15
C GLY A 199 -7.19 8.45 9.93
N ASN A 200 -6.79 9.72 9.99
CA ASN A 200 -7.57 10.79 10.61
C ASN A 200 -8.91 11.00 9.91
N LEU A 201 -8.92 11.02 8.57
CA LEU A 201 -10.14 11.15 7.77
C LEU A 201 -11.07 9.92 7.96
N LEU A 202 -10.53 8.71 8.01
CA LEU A 202 -11.31 7.50 8.31
C LEU A 202 -11.95 7.54 9.70
N ASN A 203 -11.20 7.99 10.70
CA ASN A 203 -11.73 8.16 12.06
C ASN A 203 -12.88 9.20 12.06
N GLU A 204 -12.66 10.38 11.46
CA GLU A 204 -13.70 11.41 11.39
C GLU A 204 -14.94 10.93 10.61
N LEU A 205 -14.74 10.22 9.49
CA LEU A 205 -15.82 9.65 8.68
C LEU A 205 -16.69 8.69 9.47
N THR A 206 -16.06 7.78 10.21
CA THR A 206 -16.79 6.77 11.00
C THR A 206 -17.46 7.37 12.24
N GLU A 207 -16.87 8.42 12.84
CA GLU A 207 -17.46 9.17 13.94
C GLU A 207 -18.67 10.00 13.48
N ARG A 208 -18.53 10.79 12.42
CA ARG A 208 -19.59 11.68 11.90
C ARG A 208 -20.77 10.93 11.31
N SER A 209 -20.51 9.84 10.61
CA SER A 209 -21.56 9.03 9.99
C SER A 209 -22.33 8.20 11.01
N ALA A 210 -21.92 8.24 12.30
CA ALA A 210 -22.36 7.32 13.33
C ALA A 210 -22.34 5.87 12.82
N ALA A 211 -21.18 5.47 12.26
CA ALA A 211 -21.04 4.22 11.53
C ALA A 211 -21.71 3.07 12.28
N THR A 212 -22.58 2.36 11.57
CA THR A 212 -23.34 1.25 12.16
C THR A 212 -22.37 0.15 12.58
N ASP A 213 -22.79 -0.71 13.50
CA ASP A 213 -21.92 -1.84 13.88
C ASP A 213 -21.65 -2.77 12.69
N GLU A 214 -22.59 -2.88 11.75
CA GLU A 214 -22.38 -3.57 10.47
C GLU A 214 -21.27 -2.91 9.63
N GLU A 215 -21.27 -1.58 9.51
CA GLU A 215 -20.22 -0.86 8.77
C GLU A 215 -18.84 -1.04 9.41
N LYS A 216 -18.77 -1.05 10.75
CA LYS A 216 -17.52 -1.34 11.48
C LYS A 216 -17.04 -2.76 11.24
N VAL A 217 -17.95 -3.76 11.26
CA VAL A 217 -17.61 -5.15 10.93
C VAL A 217 -17.09 -5.26 9.50
N ARG A 218 -17.67 -4.54 8.54
CA ARG A 218 -17.17 -4.53 7.16
C ARG A 218 -15.78 -3.89 7.03
N CYS A 219 -15.47 -2.88 7.85
CA CYS A 219 -14.11 -2.34 7.95
C CYS A 219 -13.14 -3.37 8.55
N ASP A 220 -13.56 -4.10 9.59
CA ASP A 220 -12.77 -5.17 10.21
C ASP A 220 -12.46 -6.29 9.21
N GLU A 221 -13.46 -6.72 8.43
CA GLU A 221 -13.31 -7.72 7.37
C GLU A 221 -12.35 -7.25 6.27
N MET A 222 -12.50 -5.99 5.84
CA MET A 222 -11.61 -5.38 4.85
C MET A 222 -10.18 -5.33 5.35
N TRP A 223 -9.95 -4.93 6.60
CA TRP A 223 -8.62 -4.92 7.19
C TRP A 223 -7.97 -6.31 7.22
N ARG A 224 -8.71 -7.36 7.62
CA ARG A 224 -8.18 -8.73 7.57
C ARG A 224 -7.82 -9.17 6.15
N GLN A 225 -8.61 -8.77 5.14
CA GLN A 225 -8.31 -9.07 3.75
C GLN A 225 -7.05 -8.33 3.28
N VAL A 226 -6.86 -7.07 3.68
CA VAL A 226 -5.62 -6.32 3.41
C VAL A 226 -4.43 -7.05 4.01
N LEU A 227 -4.48 -7.40 5.30
CA LEU A 227 -3.39 -8.14 5.96
C LEU A 227 -3.05 -9.46 5.24
N TRP A 228 -4.10 -10.21 4.86
CA TRP A 228 -3.93 -11.47 4.14
C TRP A 228 -3.24 -11.28 2.78
N CYS A 229 -3.61 -10.22 2.05
CA CYS A 229 -3.01 -9.87 0.76
C CYS A 229 -1.56 -9.42 0.93
N GLU A 230 -1.29 -8.48 1.85
CA GLU A 230 0.05 -7.94 2.14
C GLU A 230 1.04 -9.05 2.53
N GLU A 231 0.65 -9.98 3.40
CA GLU A 231 1.48 -11.12 3.78
C GLU A 231 1.93 -11.95 2.57
N ARG A 232 1.05 -12.13 1.58
CA ARG A 232 1.28 -12.98 0.39
C ARG A 232 1.79 -12.22 -0.82
N PHE A 233 1.91 -10.90 -0.71
CA PHE A 233 2.32 -10.05 -1.82
C PHE A 233 3.83 -10.10 -2.02
N TRP A 234 4.56 -10.19 -0.91
CA TRP A 234 6.01 -10.37 -0.91
C TRP A 234 6.38 -11.71 -1.55
N PRO A 235 7.33 -11.75 -2.50
CA PRO A 235 7.78 -13.02 -3.07
C PRO A 235 8.35 -13.96 -2.01
N GLU A 236 8.08 -15.25 -2.18
CA GLU A 236 8.74 -16.30 -1.42
C GLU A 236 10.24 -16.23 -1.67
N VAL A 237 11.02 -16.43 -0.61
CA VAL A 237 12.48 -16.45 -0.68
C VAL A 237 12.96 -17.76 -0.11
N ASP A 238 13.79 -18.47 -0.86
CA ASP A 238 14.50 -19.63 -0.32
C ASP A 238 15.46 -19.10 0.74
N LEU A 239 15.04 -19.24 2.00
CA LEU A 239 15.94 -19.08 3.13
C LEU A 239 16.93 -20.22 3.04
N VAL A 240 18.09 -19.96 2.45
CA VAL A 240 19.22 -20.85 2.63
C VAL A 240 19.56 -20.76 4.12
N ASP A 241 19.04 -21.73 4.88
CA ASP A 241 19.40 -21.93 6.27
C ASP A 241 20.93 -21.96 6.37
N GLY A 242 21.43 -21.23 7.36
CA GLY A 242 22.79 -20.72 7.37
C GLY A 242 23.92 -21.75 7.21
N ALA A 243 25.03 -21.22 6.72
CA ALA A 243 26.35 -21.50 7.26
C ALA A 243 26.99 -20.17 7.68
#